data_AF-A0A521X1R0-F1
#
_entry.id   AF-A0A521X1R0-F1
#
_cell.length_a   1.000
_cell.length_b   1.000
_cell.length_c   1.000
_cell.angle_alpha   90.00
_cell.angle_beta   90.00
_cell.angle_gamma   90.00
#
_symmetry.space_group_name_H-M   'P 1'
#
loop_
_entity.id
_entity.type
_entity.pdbx_description
1 polymer ?
#
loop_
_entity_poly.entity_id
_entity_poly.type
_entity_poly.pdbx_seq_one_letter_code
_entity_poly.pdbx_strand_id
1 'polypeptide(L)'
;MPLTSNEQQWLKEYESKSDVELALLSVYTGPGIDSPNRAALAKYVLDRRNAEIRDGREERTLQQAERALKISEEAKNAAVKQARWAVWASVIAVVAVIVSVVGGLK
;
A
#
# COMPACT_ATOMS: atom_id res chain seq x y z
N MET A 1 0.53 32.99 5.62
CA MET A 1 1.20 34.06 6.38
C MET A 1 2.69 33.92 6.17
N PRO A 2 3.43 34.98 5.85
CA PRO A 2 4.88 34.91 5.77
C PRO A 2 5.46 34.61 7.15
N LEU A 3 6.39 33.65 7.22
CA LEU A 3 7.08 33.28 8.44
C LEU A 3 8.01 34.41 8.89
N THR A 4 8.04 34.66 10.19
CA THR A 4 9.00 35.59 10.81
C THR A 4 10.43 35.05 10.67
N SER A 5 11.43 35.94 10.76
CA SER A 5 12.85 35.53 10.67
C SER A 5 13.23 34.47 11.70
N ASN A 6 12.66 34.52 12.90
CA ASN A 6 12.88 33.53 13.96
C ASN A 6 12.28 32.16 13.60
N GLU A 7 11.06 32.14 13.03
CA GLU A 7 10.41 30.89 12.60
C GLU A 7 11.17 30.24 11.44
N GLN A 8 11.72 31.02 10.51
CA GLN A 8 12.57 30.50 9.44
C GLN A 8 13.86 29.90 9.98
N GLN A 9 14.46 30.51 11.00
CA GLN A 9 15.64 29.97 11.66
C GLN A 9 15.34 28.65 12.39
N TRP A 10 14.21 28.57 13.11
CA TRP A 10 13.78 27.33 13.78
C TRP A 10 13.47 26.22 12.77
N LEU A 11 12.85 26.52 11.63
CA LEU A 11 12.62 25.53 10.57
C LEU A 11 13.93 24.92 10.07
N LYS A 12 14.95 25.76 9.81
CA LYS A 12 16.29 25.27 9.42
C LYS A 12 16.91 24.41 10.52
N GLU A 13 16.73 24.77 11.79
CA GLU A 13 17.19 23.96 12.91
C GLU A 13 16.53 22.57 12.90
N TYR A 14 15.22 22.52 12.64
CA TYR A 14 14.40 21.30 12.68
C TYR A 14 14.68 20.33 11.55
N GLU A 15 15.17 20.80 10.40
CA GLU A 15 15.60 19.92 9.31
C GLU A 15 16.66 18.91 9.78
N SER A 16 17.56 19.33 10.67
CA SER A 16 18.64 18.49 11.21
C SER A 16 18.22 17.62 12.41
N LYS A 17 17.04 17.86 12.99
CA LYS A 17 16.59 17.16 14.21
C LYS A 17 15.85 15.87 13.90
N SER A 18 16.03 14.91 14.80
CA SER A 18 15.27 13.67 14.82
C SER A 18 13.81 13.90 15.25
N ASP A 19 12.95 12.96 14.90
CA ASP A 19 11.52 13.03 15.26
C ASP A 19 11.31 12.99 16.78
N VAL A 20 12.20 12.33 17.53
CA VAL A 20 12.18 12.30 19.00
C VAL A 20 12.49 13.68 19.57
N GLU A 21 13.49 14.38 19.03
CA GLU A 21 13.83 15.73 19.45
C GLU A 21 12.73 16.72 19.07
N LEU A 22 12.12 16.59 17.89
CA LEU A 22 10.98 17.40 17.49
C LEU A 22 9.76 17.16 18.39
N ALA A 23 9.52 15.91 18.81
CA ALA A 23 8.46 15.58 19.75
C ALA A 23 8.70 16.25 21.12
N LEU A 24 9.94 16.24 21.62
CA LEU A 24 10.30 16.95 22.86
C LEU A 24 10.10 18.47 22.73
N LEU A 25 10.52 19.06 21.62
CA LEU A 25 10.34 20.49 21.34
C LEU A 25 8.89 20.89 21.09
N SER A 26 8.04 19.96 20.66
CA SER A 26 6.62 20.21 20.41
C SER A 26 5.80 20.43 21.69
N VAL A 27 6.35 20.03 22.85
CA VAL A 27 5.71 20.19 24.15
C VAL A 27 6.11 21.54 24.74
N TYR A 28 5.17 22.48 24.78
CA TYR A 28 5.37 23.74 25.47
C TYR A 28 5.39 23.52 26.99
N THR A 29 6.53 23.80 27.63
CA THR A 29 6.77 23.56 29.06
C THR A 29 6.57 24.79 29.95
N GLY A 30 6.10 25.91 29.39
CA GLY A 30 5.77 27.13 30.12
C GLY A 30 6.67 28.33 29.78
N PRO A 31 6.41 29.49 30.41
CA PRO A 31 7.11 30.73 30.09
C PRO A 31 8.56 30.69 30.58
N GLY A 32 9.52 30.58 29.66
CA GLY A 32 10.95 30.76 29.95
C GLY A 32 11.89 30.03 29.00
N ILE A 33 11.62 28.77 28.69
CA ILE A 33 12.56 27.91 27.92
C ILE A 33 12.22 27.89 26.44
N ASP A 34 10.92 27.88 26.09
CA ASP A 34 10.46 27.81 24.72
C ASP A 34 9.31 28.77 24.44
N SER A 35 9.21 29.22 23.19
CA SER A 35 8.08 29.99 22.70
C SER A 35 6.93 29.05 22.31
N PRO A 36 5.65 29.41 22.59
CA PRO A 36 4.52 28.62 22.11
C PRO A 36 4.52 28.47 20.58
N ASN A 37 5.01 29.47 19.85
CA ASN A 37 5.14 29.40 18.38
C ASN A 37 6.24 28.41 17.97
N ARG A 38 7.33 28.31 18.74
CA ARG A 38 8.42 27.36 18.48
C ARG A 38 7.95 25.92 18.65
N ALA A 39 7.17 25.65 19.70
CA ALA A 39 6.57 24.35 19.96
C ALA A 39 5.52 23.97 18.90
N ALA A 40 4.65 24.92 18.52
CA ALA A 40 3.69 24.71 17.44
C ALA A 40 4.36 24.39 16.10
N LEU A 41 5.48 25.04 15.80
CA LEU A 41 6.26 24.79 14.58
C LEU A 41 6.94 23.42 14.60
N ALA A 42 7.51 23.01 15.74
CA ALA A 42 8.09 21.67 15.89
C ALA A 42 7.04 20.57 15.70
N LYS A 43 5.85 20.76 16.28
CA LYS A 43 4.70 19.88 16.08
C LYS A 43 4.31 19.80 14.60
N TYR A 44 4.21 20.94 13.93
CA TYR A 44 3.85 20.99 12.51
C TYR A 44 4.83 20.21 11.63
N VAL A 45 6.13 20.34 11.86
CA VAL A 45 7.16 19.58 11.12
C VAL A 45 7.03 18.07 11.37
N LEU A 46 6.81 17.68 12.62
CA LEU A 46 6.61 16.28 13.00
C LEU A 46 5.36 15.68 12.34
N ASP A 47 4.23 16.41 12.40
CA ASP A 47 2.97 16.00 11.78
C ASP A 47 3.11 15.85 10.26
N ARG A 48 3.84 16.77 9.62
CA ARG A 48 4.13 16.69 8.17
C ARG A 48 4.94 15.44 7.82
N ARG A 49 6.03 15.15 8.56
CA ARG A 49 6.84 13.93 8.32
C ARG A 49 6.01 12.66 8.51
N ASN A 50 5.18 12.62 9.56
CA ASN A 50 4.29 11.49 9.82
C ASN A 50 3.25 11.30 8.71
N ALA A 51 2.71 12.39 8.16
CA ALA A 51 1.82 12.33 7.01
C ALA A 51 2.53 11.74 5.78
N GLU A 52 3.74 12.21 5.47
CA GLU A 52 4.54 11.68 4.35
C GLU A 52 4.83 10.18 4.51
N ILE A 53 5.13 9.72 5.74
CA ILE A 53 5.31 8.28 6.03
C ILE A 53 4.01 7.51 5.83
N ARG A 54 2.88 8.04 6.29
CA ARG A 54 1.57 7.40 6.14
C ARG A 54 1.22 7.26 4.67
N ASP A 55 1.33 8.33 3.91
CA ASP A 55 1.01 8.35 2.49
C ASP A 55 1.91 7.37 1.72
N GLY A 56 3.20 7.28 2.06
CA GLY A 56 4.10 6.28 1.50
C GLY A 56 3.76 4.82 1.88
N ARG A 57 3.13 4.58 3.04
CA ARG A 57 2.62 3.24 3.40
C ARG A 57 1.35 2.91 2.64
N GLU A 58 0.46 3.87 2.47
CA GLU A 58 -0.78 3.71 1.70
C GLU A 58 -0.46 3.37 0.24
N GLU A 59 0.49 4.08 -0.38
CA GLU A 59 0.91 3.81 -1.75
C GLU A 59 1.48 2.39 -1.91
N ARG A 60 2.35 1.94 -0.98
CA ARG A 60 2.86 0.55 -0.99
C ARG A 60 1.76 -0.48 -0.81
N THR A 61 0.77 -0.18 0.02
CA THR A 61 -0.37 -1.07 0.28
C THR A 61 -1.26 -1.18 -0.96
N LEU A 62 -1.52 -0.06 -1.64
CA LEU A 62 -2.26 -0.03 -2.90
C LEU A 62 -1.52 -0.83 -3.99
N GLN A 63 -0.21 -0.64 -4.14
CA GLN A 63 0.59 -1.41 -5.11
C GLN A 63 0.56 -2.91 -4.83
N GLN A 64 0.56 -3.34 -3.55
CA GLN A 64 0.42 -4.74 -3.19
C GLN A 64 -0.97 -5.29 -3.51
N ALA A 65 -2.03 -4.53 -3.23
CA ALA A 65 -3.40 -4.91 -3.56
C ALA A 65 -3.61 -5.04 -5.08
N GLU A 66 -3.08 -4.12 -5.88
CA GLU A 66 -3.14 -4.21 -7.35
C GLU A 66 -2.42 -5.45 -7.88
N ARG A 67 -1.24 -5.77 -7.35
CA ARG A 67 -0.52 -7.00 -7.71
C ARG A 67 -1.32 -8.25 -7.35
N ALA A 68 -1.94 -8.27 -6.17
CA ALA A 68 -2.77 -9.40 -5.74
C ALA A 68 -4.01 -9.56 -6.62
N LEU A 69 -4.67 -8.46 -7.00
CA LEU A 69 -5.81 -8.49 -7.93
C LEU A 69 -5.42 -9.04 -9.29
N LYS A 70 -4.28 -8.59 -9.85
CA LYS A 70 -3.79 -9.09 -11.13
C LYS A 70 -3.51 -10.59 -11.09
N ILE A 71 -2.86 -11.08 -10.03
CA ILE A 71 -2.61 -12.51 -9.83
C ILE A 71 -3.94 -13.28 -9.72
N SER A 72 -4.90 -12.76 -8.98
CA SER A 72 -6.23 -13.37 -8.84
C SER A 72 -6.96 -13.45 -10.19
N GLU A 73 -6.87 -12.41 -11.01
CA GLU A 73 -7.49 -12.37 -12.32
C GLU A 73 -6.82 -13.34 -13.31
N GLU A 74 -5.50 -13.42 -13.30
CA GLU A 74 -4.73 -14.41 -14.06
C GLU A 74 -5.06 -15.84 -13.62
N ALA A 75 -5.17 -16.10 -12.32
CA ALA A 75 -5.54 -17.40 -11.77
C ALA A 75 -6.96 -17.80 -12.16
N LYS A 76 -7.93 -16.88 -12.11
CA LYS A 76 -9.30 -17.12 -12.59
C LYS A 76 -9.32 -17.47 -14.07
N ASN A 77 -8.57 -16.74 -14.90
CA ASN A 77 -8.48 -17.01 -16.33
C ASN A 77 -7.84 -18.38 -16.62
N ALA A 78 -6.82 -18.78 -15.86
CA ALA A 78 -6.22 -20.11 -15.96
C ALA A 78 -7.20 -21.21 -15.56
N ALA A 79 -7.95 -21.02 -14.46
CA ALA A 79 -8.98 -21.97 -14.02
C ALA A 79 -10.10 -22.13 -15.05
N VAL A 80 -10.58 -21.04 -15.67
CA VAL A 80 -11.58 -21.10 -16.74
C VAL A 80 -11.05 -21.86 -17.96
N LYS A 81 -9.78 -21.65 -18.34
CA LYS A 81 -9.15 -22.41 -19.43
C LYS A 81 -9.08 -23.90 -19.09
N GLN A 82 -8.63 -24.28 -17.90
CA GLN A 82 -8.59 -25.67 -17.46
C GLN A 82 -9.97 -26.31 -17.46
N ALA A 83 -11.00 -25.60 -16.97
CA ALA A 83 -12.37 -26.08 -16.99
C ALA A 83 -12.87 -26.35 -18.42
N ARG A 84 -12.53 -25.48 -19.39
CA ARG A 84 -12.86 -25.71 -20.80
C ARG A 84 -12.17 -26.95 -21.37
N TRP A 85 -10.89 -27.14 -21.09
CA TRP A 85 -10.16 -28.34 -21.52
C TRP A 85 -10.73 -29.61 -20.91
N ALA A 86 -11.13 -29.57 -19.63
CA ALA A 86 -11.77 -30.69 -18.95
C ALA A 86 -13.11 -31.08 -19.61
N VAL A 87 -13.92 -30.10 -20.00
CA VAL A 87 -15.17 -30.34 -20.74
C VAL A 87 -14.91 -30.97 -22.11
N TRP A 88 -13.90 -30.49 -22.85
CA TRP A 88 -13.54 -31.11 -24.13
C TRP A 88 -13.04 -32.55 -23.96
N ALA A 89 -12.22 -32.80 -22.94
CA ALA A 89 -11.74 -34.15 -22.63
C ALA A 89 -12.89 -35.10 -22.26
N SER A 90 -13.90 -34.63 -21.50
CA SER A 90 -15.06 -35.46 -21.15
C SER A 90 -15.91 -35.79 -22.38
N VAL A 91 -16.09 -34.85 -23.31
CA VAL A 91 -16.80 -35.12 -24.58
C VAL A 91 -16.06 -36.17 -25.40
N ILE A 92 -14.74 -36.06 -25.55
CA ILE A 92 -13.93 -37.06 -26.26
C ILE A 92 -14.04 -38.44 -25.60
N ALA A 93 -13.96 -38.50 -24.27
CA ALA A 93 -14.10 -39.75 -23.53
C ALA A 93 -15.45 -40.42 -23.78
N VAL A 94 -16.56 -39.66 -23.75
CA VAL A 94 -17.90 -40.18 -24.04
C VAL A 94 -17.98 -40.72 -25.48
N VAL A 95 -17.46 -39.98 -26.47
CA VAL A 95 -17.43 -40.43 -27.87
C VAL A 95 -16.61 -41.71 -28.03
N ALA A 96 -15.45 -41.81 -27.39
CA ALA A 96 -14.61 -43.00 -27.44
C ALA A 96 -15.31 -44.24 -26.86
N VAL A 97 -16.08 -44.07 -25.78
CA VAL A 97 -16.90 -45.15 -25.21
C VAL A 97 -17.98 -45.58 -26.21
N ILE A 98 -18.70 -44.65 -26.83
CA ILE A 98 -19.73 -44.96 -27.83
C ILE A 98 -19.13 -45.74 -29.02
N VAL A 99 -18.00 -45.27 -29.56
CA VAL A 99 -17.31 -45.94 -30.68
C VAL A 99 -16.84 -47.34 -30.28
N SER A 100 -16.33 -47.53 -29.06
CA SER A 100 -15.89 -48.84 -28.57
C SER A 100 -17.05 -49.82 -28.44
N VAL A 101 -18.21 -49.37 -27.93
CA VAL A 101 -19.42 -50.20 -27.82
C VAL A 101 -19.94 -50.60 -29.21
N VAL A 102 -19.99 -49.66 -30.15
CA VAL A 102 -20.48 -49.91 -31.52
C VAL A 102 -19.49 -50.75 -32.34
N GLY A 103 -18.18 -50.53 -32.16
CA GLY A 103 -17.12 -51.26 -32.85
C GLY A 103 -16.91 -52.69 -32.35
N GLY A 104 -17.17 -52.97 -31.06
CA GLY A 104 -17.10 -54.31 -30.46
C GLY A 104 -18.36 -55.17 -30.67
N LEU A 105 -19.40 -54.61 -31.29
CA LEU A 105 -20.64 -55.31 -31.68
C LEU A 105 -20.57 -55.92 -33.10
N LYS A 106 -19.38 -55.97 -33.72
CA LYS A 106 -19.10 -56.71 -34.95
C LYS A 106 -18.28 -57.95 -34.63
#